data_AF-A0A953Q621-F1
#
_entry.id   AF-A0A953Q621-F1
#
_cell.length_a   1.000
_cell.length_b   1.000
_cell.length_c   1.000
_cell.angle_alpha   90.00
_cell.angle_beta   90.00
_cell.angle_gamma   90.00
#
_symmetry.space_group_name_H-M   'P 1'
#
loop_
_entity.id
_entity.type
_entity.pdbx_description
1 polymer ?
#
loop_
_entity_poly.entity_id
_entity_poly.type
_entity_poly.pdbx_seq_one_letter_code
_entity_poly.pdbx_strand_id
1 'polypeptide(L)'
;MKQFTEDVNAGKGALGVMARDEEFAAKLKNTISKLSALTDQMNAGEGTVGKLFKDPSLYNNTNELLTETRDLIKAIRQNPKKYLTIHFKLF
;
A
#
# COMPACT_ATOMS: atom_id res chain seq x y z
N MET A 1 5.41 18.42 -34.65
CA MET A 1 6.30 17.77 -33.65
C MET A 1 7.57 18.57 -33.36
N LYS A 2 8.28 19.12 -34.36
CA LYS A 2 9.48 19.97 -34.12
C LYS A 2 9.17 21.24 -33.31
N GLN A 3 8.12 21.98 -33.69
CA GLN A 3 7.68 23.21 -32.98
C GLN A 3 7.38 22.98 -31.49
N PHE A 4 6.64 21.92 -31.16
CA PHE A 4 6.31 21.56 -29.77
C PHE A 4 7.55 21.28 -28.92
N THR A 5 8.55 20.60 -29.49
CA THR A 5 9.80 20.28 -28.79
C THR A 5 10.68 21.53 -28.60
N GLU A 6 10.69 22.44 -29.58
CA GLU A 6 11.36 23.74 -29.48
C GLU A 6 10.70 24.67 -28.46
N ASP A 7 9.37 24.73 -28.42
CA ASP A 7 8.63 25.54 -27.44
C ASP A 7 8.83 25.00 -26.02
N VAL A 8 8.89 23.67 -25.85
CA VAL A 8 9.25 23.04 -24.56
C VAL A 8 10.69 23.40 -24.16
N ASN A 9 11.66 23.31 -25.08
CA ASN A 9 13.07 23.63 -24.79
C ASN A 9 13.31 25.13 -24.55
N ALA A 10 12.52 26.00 -25.16
CA ALA A 10 12.56 27.46 -24.95
C ALA A 10 11.78 27.91 -23.69
N GLY A 11 11.21 26.98 -22.93
CA GLY A 11 10.38 27.27 -21.74
C GLY A 11 9.02 27.90 -22.06
N LYS A 12 8.60 27.91 -23.33
CA LYS A 12 7.31 28.43 -23.81
C LYS A 12 6.21 27.37 -23.87
N GLY A 13 6.55 26.09 -23.70
CA GLY A 13 5.60 25.00 -23.57
C GLY A 13 4.83 25.06 -22.25
N ALA A 14 3.68 24.37 -22.17
CA ALA A 14 2.82 24.38 -20.98
C ALA A 14 3.57 24.08 -19.67
N LEU A 15 4.56 23.17 -19.71
CA LEU A 15 5.41 22.85 -18.56
C LEU A 15 6.37 23.98 -18.18
N GLY A 16 6.90 24.75 -19.14
CA GLY A 16 7.78 25.89 -18.88
C GLY A 16 7.03 27.12 -18.37
N VAL A 17 5.79 27.32 -18.86
CA VAL A 17 4.86 28.34 -18.34
C VAL A 17 4.40 27.97 -16.92
N MET A 18 4.03 26.71 -16.68
CA MET A 18 3.64 26.23 -15.34
C MET A 18 4.80 26.24 -14.34
N ALA A 19 6.03 25.94 -14.78
CA ALA A 19 7.21 25.98 -13.89
C ALA A 19 7.60 27.41 -13.47
N ARG A 20 7.18 28.43 -14.21
CA ARG A 20 7.38 29.85 -13.88
C ARG A 20 6.22 30.46 -13.10
N ASP A 21 5.15 29.70 -12.91
CA ASP A 21 4.00 30.10 -12.12
C ASP A 21 4.33 29.93 -10.62
N GLU A 22 4.41 31.05 -9.90
CA GLU A 22 4.71 31.05 -8.46
C GLU A 22 3.64 30.31 -7.65
N GLU A 23 2.38 30.31 -8.09
CA GLU A 23 1.29 29.61 -7.43
C GLU A 23 1.45 28.09 -7.58
N PHE A 24 1.85 27.62 -8.76
CA PHE A 24 2.17 26.21 -9.00
C PHE A 24 3.38 25.77 -8.16
N ALA A 25 4.45 26.56 -8.14
CA ALA A 25 5.63 26.28 -7.32
C ALA A 25 5.28 26.23 -5.83
N ALA A 26 4.44 27.15 -5.35
CA ALA A 26 3.96 27.16 -3.97
C ALA A 26 3.09 25.94 -3.64
N LYS A 27 2.18 25.54 -4.54
CA LYS A 27 1.36 24.33 -4.39
C LYS A 27 2.22 23.07 -4.37
N LEU A 28 3.19 22.97 -5.27
CA LEU A 28 4.11 21.83 -5.33
C LEU A 28 4.95 21.74 -4.04
N LYS A 29 5.50 22.86 -3.56
CA LYS A 29 6.24 22.93 -2.29
C LYS A 29 5.36 22.49 -1.11
N ASN A 30 4.10 22.92 -1.07
CA ASN A 30 3.16 22.54 -0.02
C ASN A 30 2.89 21.02 -0.05
N THR A 31 2.62 20.45 -1.21
CA THR A 31 2.43 19.01 -1.40
C THR A 31 3.66 18.20 -0.95
N ILE A 32 4.86 18.62 -1.37
CA ILE A 32 6.11 17.96 -0.96
C ILE A 32 6.30 18.05 0.56
N SER A 33 6.01 19.21 1.16
CA SER A 33 6.10 19.39 2.62
C SER A 33 5.13 18.48 3.38
N LYS A 34 3.89 18.36 2.90
CA LYS A 34 2.89 17.45 3.48
C LYS A 34 3.27 15.99 3.33
N LEU A 35 3.83 15.61 2.19
CA LEU A 35 4.30 14.24 1.96
C LEU A 35 5.47 13.90 2.88
N SER A 36 6.44 14.81 3.04
CA SER A 36 7.54 14.66 3.99
C SER A 36 7.00 14.46 5.41
N ALA A 37 6.08 15.32 5.86
CA ALA A 37 5.49 15.20 7.19
C ALA A 37 4.74 13.87 7.41
N LEU A 38 4.04 13.37 6.38
CA LEU A 38 3.40 12.05 6.43
C LEU A 38 4.43 10.92 6.56
N THR A 39 5.51 10.97 5.77
CA THR A 39 6.59 9.99 5.84
C THR A 39 7.30 10.03 7.19
N ASP A 40 7.52 11.21 7.76
CA ASP A 40 8.11 11.38 9.09
C ASP A 40 7.20 10.81 10.18
N GLN A 41 5.89 11.06 10.10
CA GLN A 41 4.90 10.46 11.01
C GLN A 41 4.86 8.93 10.89
N MET A 42 4.94 8.39 9.68
CA MET A 42 5.02 6.94 9.46
C MET A 42 6.28 6.33 10.06
N ASN A 43 7.44 6.96 9.84
CA ASN A 43 8.73 6.52 10.40
C ASN A 43 8.77 6.63 11.93
N ALA A 44 8.14 7.66 12.50
CA ALA A 44 7.97 7.80 13.94
C ALA A 44 6.98 6.77 14.53
N GLY A 45 6.20 6.08 13.68
CA GLY A 45 5.14 5.17 14.10
C GLY A 45 3.92 5.89 14.68
N GLU A 46 3.71 7.16 14.33
CA GLU A 46 2.56 7.95 14.72
C GLU A 46 1.35 7.69 13.81
N GLY A 47 0.14 7.88 14.36
CA GLY A 47 -1.12 7.61 13.65
C GLY A 47 -1.59 6.15 13.73
N THR A 48 -2.76 5.86 13.17
CA THR A 48 -3.42 4.54 13.25
C THR A 48 -2.62 3.42 12.58
N VAL A 49 -1.87 3.74 11.52
CA VAL A 49 -1.02 2.79 10.79
C VAL A 49 0.21 2.43 11.62
N GLY A 50 0.92 3.40 12.20
CA GLY A 50 2.05 3.13 13.10
C GLY A 50 1.63 2.39 14.38
N LYS A 51 0.44 2.72 14.92
CA LYS A 51 -0.18 1.98 16.03
C LYS A 51 -0.54 0.53 15.66
N LEU A 52 -1.09 0.30 14.47
CA LEU A 52 -1.39 -1.05 13.93
C LEU A 52 -0.12 -1.90 13.78
N PHE A 53 0.96 -1.35 13.25
CA PHE A 53 2.22 -2.08 13.08
C PHE A 53 2.95 -2.38 14.39
N LYS A 54 2.74 -1.57 15.44
CA LYS A 54 3.28 -1.82 16.78
C LYS A 54 2.33 -2.61 17.69
N ASP A 55 1.13 -2.95 17.24
CA ASP A 55 0.15 -3.63 18.08
C ASP A 55 0.55 -5.11 18.29
N PRO A 56 0.89 -5.51 19.54
CA PRO A 56 1.22 -6.90 19.84
C PRO A 56 0.07 -7.86 19.52
N SER A 57 -1.18 -7.40 19.53
CA SER A 57 -2.35 -8.22 19.22
C SER A 57 -2.35 -8.71 17.76
N LEU A 58 -1.85 -7.91 16.81
CA LEU A 58 -1.77 -8.30 15.41
C LEU A 58 -0.76 -9.43 15.20
N TYR A 59 0.39 -9.35 15.89
CA TYR A 59 1.38 -10.42 15.93
C TYR A 59 0.84 -11.68 16.61
N ASN A 60 0.16 -11.53 17.74
CA ASN A 60 -0.40 -12.65 18.50
C ASN A 60 -1.49 -13.37 17.71
N ASN A 61 -2.44 -12.64 17.13
CA ASN A 61 -3.53 -13.21 16.34
C ASN A 61 -3.00 -13.91 15.08
N THR A 62 -1.94 -13.37 14.46
CA THR A 62 -1.30 -14.03 13.30
C THR A 62 -0.64 -15.35 13.72
N ASN A 63 0.04 -15.37 14.87
CA ASN A 63 0.67 -16.59 15.38
C ASN A 63 -0.36 -17.66 15.78
N GLU A 64 -1.48 -17.25 16.39
CA GLU A 64 -2.62 -18.14 16.67
C GLU A 64 -3.21 -18.72 15.39
N LEU A 65 -3.51 -17.87 14.40
CA LEU A 65 -4.03 -18.32 13.11
C LEU A 65 -3.10 -19.34 12.43
N LEU A 66 -1.79 -19.10 12.47
CA LEU A 66 -0.81 -20.03 11.92
C LEU A 66 -0.77 -21.36 12.70
N THR A 67 -0.97 -21.32 14.01
CA THR A 67 -1.03 -22.51 14.86
C THR A 67 -2.28 -23.33 14.55
N GLU A 68 -3.45 -22.68 14.52
CA GLU A 68 -4.72 -23.31 14.15
C GLU A 68 -4.67 -23.90 12.74
N THR A 69 -4.06 -23.19 11.80
CA THR A 69 -3.88 -23.69 10.42
C THR A 69 -3.03 -24.95 10.39
N ARG A 70 -1.93 -24.99 11.14
CA ARG A 70 -1.08 -26.20 11.24
C ARG A 70 -1.84 -27.36 11.87
N ASP A 71 -2.62 -27.11 12.90
CA ASP A 71 -3.43 -28.13 13.58
C ASP A 71 -4.55 -28.64 12.67
N LEU A 72 -5.20 -27.77 11.91
CA LEU A 72 -6.16 -28.15 10.88
C LEU A 72 -5.51 -29.05 9.82
N ILE A 73 -4.35 -28.66 9.29
CA ILE A 73 -3.60 -29.47 8.31
C ILE A 73 -3.27 -30.84 8.91
N LYS A 74 -2.86 -30.89 10.17
CA LYS A 74 -2.57 -32.14 10.89
C LYS A 74 -3.83 -33.00 11.03
N ALA A 75 -4.97 -32.41 11.40
CA ALA A 75 -6.24 -33.11 11.54
C ALA A 75 -6.75 -33.66 10.20
N ILE A 76 -6.61 -32.90 9.11
CA ILE A 76 -6.93 -33.35 7.75
C ILE A 76 -6.04 -34.53 7.36
N ARG A 77 -4.73 -34.47 7.64
CA ARG A 77 -3.81 -35.60 7.37
C ARG A 77 -4.17 -36.85 8.17
N GLN A 78 -4.61 -36.71 9.41
CA GLN A 78 -4.98 -37.83 10.28
C GLN A 78 -6.31 -38.47 9.87
N ASN A 79 -7.30 -37.67 9.47
CA ASN A 79 -8.61 -38.19 9.05
C ASN A 79 -9.16 -37.45 7.83
N PRO A 80 -8.61 -37.67 6.63
CA PRO A 80 -9.00 -36.91 5.45
C PRO A 80 -10.47 -37.11 5.08
N LYS A 81 -11.04 -38.29 5.33
CA LYS A 81 -12.45 -38.59 5.01
C LYS A 81 -13.45 -37.76 5.82
N LYS A 82 -13.08 -37.30 7.02
CA LYS A 82 -13.95 -36.44 7.85
C LYS A 82 -14.04 -35.01 7.30
N TYR A 83 -12.97 -34.54 6.64
CA TYR A 83 -12.83 -33.14 6.23
C TYR A 83 -12.89 -32.92 4.71
N LEU A 84 -12.66 -33.97 3.91
CA LEU A 84 -12.66 -33.94 2.45
C LEU A 84 -13.77 -34.85 1.91
N THR A 85 -15.02 -34.38 2.00
CA THR A 85 -16.17 -35.04 1.38
C THR A 85 -16.66 -34.20 0.20
N ILE A 86 -16.33 -34.64 -1.02
CA ILE A 86 -16.84 -34.03 -2.24
C ILE A 86 -18.13 -34.74 -2.63
N HIS A 87 -19.27 -34.07 -2.49
CA HIS A 87 -20.54 -34.57 -2.99
C HIS A 87 -20.67 -34.23 -4.47
N PHE A 88 -20.39 -35.19 -5.34
CA PHE A 88 -20.71 -35.06 -6.75
C PHE A 88 -22.21 -35.25 -6.94
N LYS A 89 -22.91 -34.18 -7.35
CA LYS A 89 -24.23 -34.31 -7.97
C LYS A 89 -24.00 -34.43 -9.47
N LEU A 90 -24.30 -35.61 -10.03
CA LEU A 90 -24.43 -35.81 -11.47
C LEU A 90 -25.77 -35.19 -11.89
N PHE A 91 -25.71 -34.29 -12.88
CA PHE A 91 -26.87 -33.76 -13.58
C PHE A 91 -27.32 -34.77 -14.64
#